data_AF-A0A257NAQ8-F1
#
_entry.id   AF-A0A257NAQ8-F1
#
_cell.length_a   1.000
_cell.length_b   1.000
_cell.length_c   1.000
_cell.angle_alpha   90.00
_cell.angle_beta   90.00
_cell.angle_gamma   90.00
#
_symmetry.space_group_name_H-M   'P 1'
#
loop_
_entity.id
_entity.type
_entity.pdbx_description
1 polymer ?
#
loop_
_entity_poly.entity_id
_entity_poly.type
_entity_poly.pdbx_seq_one_letter_code
_entity_poly.pdbx_strand_id
1 'polypeptide(L)'
;MNNLLNKRRAGVLLHITSLPGTGESGNLGQDAYHFVNFLHDSGVSVWQTLPLGMPHADGSPYQCLSAHAGNPELIDIDGLMNLGWLQHSEQPEECPGTSVFNLSCLVAKAYKGFLERAERQDWDDFAHFCQEKAYWLDDFALFIALRNVFNHQCWNQWPEPFKERESKALREARHRLSTAIEEIKFEQYVF
;
A
#
# COMPACT_ATOMS: atom_id res chain seq x y z
N MET A 1 12.91 -15.70 -31.45
CA MET A 1 13.82 -15.97 -30.30
C MET A 1 13.69 -14.83 -29.31
N ASN A 2 13.55 -15.14 -28.03
CA ASN A 2 13.24 -14.16 -27.00
C ASN A 2 14.45 -13.22 -26.76
N ASN A 3 14.29 -11.93 -27.09
CA ASN A 3 15.35 -10.91 -27.04
C ASN A 3 15.92 -10.69 -25.62
N LEU A 4 15.22 -11.18 -24.59
CA LEU A 4 15.55 -11.01 -23.18
C LEU A 4 16.93 -11.56 -22.79
N LEU A 5 17.33 -12.72 -23.36
CA LEU A 5 18.60 -13.38 -23.03
C LEU A 5 19.76 -13.00 -23.97
N ASN A 6 19.49 -12.24 -25.03
CA ASN A 6 20.49 -11.90 -26.05
C ASN A 6 21.31 -10.65 -25.71
N LYS A 7 20.94 -9.92 -24.65
CA LYS A 7 21.63 -8.70 -24.20
C LYS A 7 22.28 -8.93 -22.83
N ARG A 8 23.61 -8.82 -22.77
CA ARG A 8 24.36 -8.81 -21.51
C ARG A 8 23.93 -7.60 -20.67
N ARG A 9 23.60 -7.82 -19.40
CA ARG A 9 23.14 -6.80 -18.46
C ARG A 9 23.73 -7.06 -17.09
N ALA A 10 23.89 -5.99 -16.31
CA ALA A 10 24.17 -6.04 -14.88
C ALA A 10 22.93 -5.54 -14.12
N GLY A 11 22.81 -5.96 -12.87
CA GLY A 11 21.74 -5.56 -11.97
C GLY A 11 22.20 -5.40 -10.53
N VAL A 12 21.42 -4.66 -9.74
CA VAL A 12 21.61 -4.50 -8.29
C VAL A 12 20.41 -5.07 -7.56
N LEU A 13 20.67 -5.84 -6.51
CA LEU A 13 19.66 -6.28 -5.54
C LEU A 13 19.63 -5.28 -4.38
N LEU A 14 18.54 -4.55 -4.24
CA LEU A 14 18.29 -3.63 -3.13
C LEU A 14 16.78 -3.56 -2.89
N HIS A 15 16.33 -3.80 -1.66
CA HIS A 15 14.91 -3.64 -1.35
C HIS A 15 14.58 -2.17 -1.05
N ILE A 16 13.34 -1.74 -1.34
CA ILE A 16 12.89 -0.35 -1.17
C ILE A 16 13.11 0.12 0.27
N THR A 17 12.83 -0.75 1.25
CA THR A 17 13.01 -0.46 2.68
C THR A 17 14.44 -0.10 3.07
N SER A 18 15.44 -0.44 2.24
CA SER A 18 16.86 -0.18 2.46
C SER A 18 17.35 1.10 1.78
N LEU A 19 16.50 1.80 1.05
CA LEU A 19 16.82 3.13 0.53
C LEU A 19 17.03 4.11 1.69
N PRO A 20 17.90 5.12 1.53
CA PRO A 20 17.98 6.20 2.48
C PRO A 20 16.66 6.99 2.54
N GLY A 21 16.50 7.81 3.57
CA GLY A 21 15.34 8.67 3.74
C GLY A 21 15.27 9.27 5.14
N THR A 22 14.29 10.14 5.36
CA THR A 22 14.02 10.80 6.66
C THR A 22 13.18 9.95 7.61
N GLY A 23 12.53 8.90 7.12
CA GLY A 23 11.70 7.99 7.91
C GLY A 23 12.47 6.79 8.50
N GLU A 24 11.74 5.90 9.17
CA GLU A 24 12.29 4.65 9.74
C GLU A 24 12.65 3.60 8.67
N SER A 25 12.05 3.71 7.47
CA SER A 25 12.31 2.83 6.33
C SER A 25 12.27 3.62 5.02
N GLY A 26 12.98 3.11 4.00
CA GLY A 26 12.91 3.67 2.65
C GLY A 26 11.54 3.44 1.99
N ASN A 27 11.17 4.35 1.09
CA ASN A 27 9.87 4.37 0.41
C ASN A 27 10.03 4.54 -1.12
N LEU A 28 8.90 4.62 -1.83
CA LEU A 28 8.83 4.83 -3.28
C LEU A 28 8.88 6.32 -3.68
N GLY A 29 9.48 7.17 -2.83
CA GLY A 29 9.62 8.60 -3.07
C GLY A 29 10.94 8.99 -3.75
N GLN A 30 11.42 10.20 -3.44
CA GLN A 30 12.54 10.83 -4.15
C GLN A 30 13.83 9.99 -4.17
N ASP A 31 14.15 9.27 -3.10
CA ASP A 31 15.36 8.43 -3.04
C ASP A 31 15.28 7.18 -3.92
N ALA A 32 14.07 6.68 -4.23
CA ALA A 32 13.90 5.64 -5.24
C ALA A 32 14.24 6.18 -6.65
N TYR A 33 13.83 7.42 -6.97
CA TYR A 33 14.23 8.09 -8.21
C TYR A 33 15.73 8.34 -8.27
N HIS A 34 16.35 8.79 -7.17
CA HIS A 34 17.80 8.95 -7.08
C HIS A 34 18.54 7.62 -7.33
N PHE A 35 18.03 6.52 -6.77
CA PHE A 35 18.62 5.20 -6.98
C PHE A 35 18.49 4.75 -8.44
N VAL A 36 17.34 4.96 -9.08
CA VAL A 36 17.16 4.68 -10.52
C VAL A 36 18.13 5.50 -11.38
N ASN A 37 18.31 6.80 -11.08
CA ASN A 37 19.28 7.65 -11.75
C ASN A 37 20.72 7.12 -11.57
N PHE A 38 21.09 6.71 -10.36
CA PHE A 38 22.39 6.09 -10.09
C PHE A 38 22.60 4.80 -10.91
N LEU A 39 21.58 3.93 -11.01
CA LEU A 39 21.66 2.71 -11.82
C LEU A 39 21.87 3.06 -13.30
N HIS A 40 21.09 4.02 -13.81
CA HIS A 40 21.21 4.52 -15.18
C HIS A 40 22.62 5.05 -15.48
N ASP A 41 23.13 5.93 -14.62
CA ASP A 41 24.43 6.59 -14.80
C ASP A 41 25.60 5.59 -14.67
N SER A 42 25.40 4.51 -13.91
CA SER A 42 26.35 3.41 -13.76
C SER A 42 26.25 2.37 -14.90
N GLY A 43 25.33 2.53 -15.86
CA GLY A 43 25.09 1.56 -16.94
C GLY A 43 24.43 0.26 -16.47
N VAL A 44 23.91 0.21 -15.24
CA VAL A 44 23.14 -0.90 -14.70
C VAL A 44 21.70 -0.79 -15.22
N SER A 45 21.10 -1.92 -15.60
CA SER A 45 19.79 -1.92 -16.30
C SER A 45 18.76 -2.84 -15.66
N VAL A 46 19.05 -3.36 -14.47
CA VAL A 46 18.15 -4.23 -13.71
C VAL A 46 18.20 -3.83 -12.24
N TRP A 47 17.04 -3.51 -11.68
CA TRP A 47 16.85 -3.41 -10.24
C TRP A 47 16.04 -4.63 -9.80
N GLN A 48 16.62 -5.44 -8.92
CA GLN A 48 15.91 -6.55 -8.30
C GLN A 48 15.54 -6.16 -6.87
N THR A 49 14.31 -6.48 -6.47
CA THR A 49 13.81 -6.29 -5.11
C THR A 49 13.40 -7.64 -4.51
N LEU A 50 13.17 -7.64 -3.19
CA LEU A 50 12.34 -8.65 -2.53
C LEU A 50 10.85 -8.41 -2.88
N PRO A 51 9.91 -9.30 -2.49
CA PRO A 51 8.48 -9.03 -2.66
C PRO A 51 8.06 -7.72 -1.97
N LEU A 52 7.09 -7.02 -2.55
CA LEU A 52 6.66 -5.68 -2.11
C LEU A 52 5.37 -5.70 -1.29
N GLY A 53 4.87 -6.88 -0.91
CA GLY A 53 3.61 -7.02 -0.20
C GLY A 53 3.73 -6.69 1.28
N MET A 54 2.60 -6.33 1.90
CA MET A 54 2.52 -6.04 3.34
C MET A 54 2.92 -7.27 4.17
N PRO A 55 4.06 -7.25 4.89
CA PRO A 55 4.50 -8.39 5.70
C PRO A 55 3.63 -8.56 6.96
N HIS A 56 3.76 -9.71 7.61
CA HIS A 56 3.29 -9.85 8.99
C HIS A 56 4.22 -9.11 9.97
N ALA A 57 3.90 -9.17 11.26
CA ALA A 57 4.65 -8.51 12.33
C ALA A 57 6.11 -8.98 12.47
N ASP A 58 6.50 -10.08 11.83
CA ASP A 58 7.89 -10.56 11.78
C ASP A 58 8.73 -9.83 10.72
N GLY A 59 8.11 -8.99 9.87
CA GLY A 59 8.77 -8.19 8.85
C GLY A 59 9.26 -8.98 7.63
N SER A 60 8.88 -10.26 7.49
CA SER A 60 9.33 -11.09 6.38
C SER A 60 8.56 -10.76 5.09
N PRO A 61 9.21 -10.28 4.01
CA PRO A 61 8.54 -9.99 2.74
C PRO A 61 8.08 -11.27 2.02
N TYR A 62 8.44 -12.45 2.52
CA TYR A 62 7.99 -13.73 1.97
C TYR A 62 6.72 -14.25 2.66
N GLN A 63 6.25 -13.57 3.70
CA GLN A 63 5.03 -13.90 4.42
C GLN A 63 4.14 -12.65 4.49
N CYS A 64 3.30 -12.48 3.47
CA CYS A 64 2.45 -11.30 3.33
C CYS A 64 0.97 -11.61 3.58
N LEU A 65 0.23 -10.57 3.95
CA LEU A 65 -1.24 -10.64 4.14
C LEU A 65 -2.02 -10.82 2.84
N SER A 66 -1.38 -10.56 1.70
CA SER A 66 -1.94 -10.71 0.36
C SER A 66 -0.84 -11.05 -0.64
N ALA A 67 -1.20 -11.81 -1.68
CA ALA A 67 -0.33 -12.07 -2.82
C ALA A 67 -0.33 -10.92 -3.86
N HIS A 68 -1.23 -9.96 -3.73
CA HIS A 68 -1.43 -8.87 -4.69
C HIS A 68 -1.17 -7.48 -4.10
N ALA A 69 -1.57 -7.27 -2.85
CA ALA A 69 -1.53 -5.95 -2.22
C ALA A 69 -0.09 -5.50 -1.96
N GLY A 70 0.15 -4.20 -2.14
CA GLY A 70 1.40 -3.54 -1.79
C GLY A 70 1.55 -3.31 -0.28
N ASN A 71 2.78 -3.08 0.16
CA ASN A 71 3.09 -2.66 1.52
C ASN A 71 2.89 -1.13 1.66
N PRO A 72 1.91 -0.67 2.44
CA PRO A 72 1.66 0.76 2.63
C PRO A 72 2.86 1.51 3.21
N GLU A 73 3.74 0.83 3.94
CA GLU A 73 4.98 1.40 4.47
C GLU A 73 5.92 1.98 3.40
N LEU A 74 5.73 1.59 2.15
CA LEU A 74 6.53 2.04 1.02
C LEU A 74 5.93 3.26 0.30
N ILE A 75 4.77 3.77 0.75
CA ILE A 75 4.10 4.93 0.12
C ILE A 75 4.93 6.20 0.33
N ASP A 76 5.04 7.02 -0.72
CA ASP A 76 5.66 8.35 -0.66
C ASP A 76 4.72 9.39 -0.04
N ILE A 77 4.91 9.66 1.25
CA ILE A 77 4.12 10.66 1.99
C ILE A 77 4.38 12.08 1.50
N ASP A 78 5.62 12.41 1.10
CA ASP A 78 5.94 13.74 0.57
C ASP A 78 5.22 13.95 -0.76
N GLY A 79 5.07 12.91 -1.58
CA GLY A 79 4.22 12.88 -2.76
C GLY A 79 2.76 13.25 -2.46
N LEU A 80 2.17 12.66 -1.41
CA LEU A 80 0.80 12.99 -0.98
C LEU A 80 0.65 14.44 -0.49
N MET A 81 1.71 15.00 0.12
CA MET A 81 1.74 16.42 0.51
C MET A 81 1.84 17.33 -0.72
N ASN A 82 2.66 16.96 -1.71
CA ASN A 82 2.81 17.73 -2.95
C ASN A 82 1.52 17.77 -3.78
N LEU A 83 0.73 16.69 -3.75
CA LEU A 83 -0.62 16.65 -4.32
C LEU A 83 -1.64 17.48 -3.52
N GLY A 84 -1.26 18.00 -2.35
CA GLY A 84 -2.14 18.74 -1.45
C GLY A 84 -3.15 17.86 -0.70
N TRP A 85 -3.08 16.54 -0.82
CA TRP A 85 -3.99 15.63 -0.14
C TRP A 85 -3.64 15.49 1.34
N LEU A 86 -2.37 15.62 1.72
CA LEU A 86 -1.92 15.66 3.11
C LEU A 86 -1.36 17.04 3.47
N GLN A 87 -1.70 17.59 4.64
CA GLN A 87 -1.17 18.88 5.09
C GLN A 87 0.19 18.71 5.77
N HIS A 88 1.12 19.65 5.59
CA HIS A 88 2.44 19.62 6.25
C HIS A 88 2.38 19.66 7.79
N SER A 89 1.28 20.20 8.35
CA SER A 89 1.06 20.21 9.80
C SER A 89 0.69 18.83 10.35
N GLU A 90 0.22 17.91 9.51
CA GLU A 90 -0.18 16.56 9.91
C GLU A 90 1.06 15.68 10.03
N GLN A 91 1.62 15.66 11.25
CA GLN A 91 2.81 14.89 11.57
C GLN A 91 2.45 13.44 11.95
N PRO A 92 3.38 12.47 11.77
CA PRO A 92 3.19 11.09 12.23
C PRO A 92 2.87 10.98 13.73
N GLU A 93 3.34 11.95 14.52
CA GLU A 93 3.20 12.03 15.98
C GLU A 93 1.77 12.28 16.46
N GLU A 94 0.91 12.80 15.58
CA GLU A 94 -0.52 12.99 15.86
C GLU A 94 -1.32 11.68 15.70
N CYS A 95 -0.69 10.63 15.18
CA CYS A 95 -1.28 9.31 15.05
C CYS A 95 -0.94 8.45 16.28
N PRO A 96 -1.95 7.90 16.99
CA PRO A 96 -1.69 7.03 18.12
C PRO A 96 -1.26 5.63 17.65
N GLY A 97 0.02 5.28 17.78
CA GLY A 97 0.49 3.93 17.43
C GLY A 97 2.00 3.73 17.36
N THR A 98 2.41 2.53 16.97
CA THR A 98 3.77 2.24 16.47
C THR A 98 3.91 2.74 15.03
N SER A 99 5.14 2.81 14.50
CA SER A 99 5.41 3.42 13.19
C SER A 99 4.57 2.90 12.02
N VAL A 100 4.24 1.61 12.00
CA VAL A 100 3.32 0.99 11.00
C VAL A 100 1.92 1.62 11.03
N PHE A 101 1.37 1.82 12.22
CA PHE A 101 0.05 2.44 12.41
C PHE A 101 0.07 3.93 12.11
N ASN A 102 1.24 4.57 12.28
CA ASN A 102 1.39 6.00 11.99
C ASN A 102 1.26 6.28 10.50
N LEU A 103 1.85 5.43 9.64
CA LEU A 103 1.76 5.65 8.19
C LEU A 103 0.37 5.36 7.63
N SER A 104 -0.28 4.27 8.06
CA SER A 104 -1.67 3.97 7.68
C SER A 104 -2.61 5.10 8.10
N CYS A 105 -2.36 5.70 9.27
CA CYS A 105 -3.10 6.87 9.75
C CYS A 105 -2.86 8.13 8.88
N LEU A 106 -1.62 8.38 8.45
CA LEU A 106 -1.32 9.48 7.52
C LEU A 106 -2.00 9.28 6.16
N VAL A 107 -2.02 8.05 5.63
CA VAL A 107 -2.73 7.74 4.38
C VAL A 107 -4.25 7.93 4.55
N ALA A 108 -4.82 7.55 5.69
CA ALA A 108 -6.23 7.84 5.98
C ALA A 108 -6.54 9.34 6.09
N LYS A 109 -5.62 10.15 6.64
CA LYS A 109 -5.72 11.63 6.60
C LYS A 109 -5.62 12.15 5.15
N ALA A 110 -4.68 11.62 4.37
CA ALA A 110 -4.56 11.95 2.95
C ALA A 110 -5.83 11.60 2.16
N TYR A 111 -6.50 10.49 2.48
CA TYR A 111 -7.78 10.15 1.87
C TYR A 111 -8.85 11.20 2.14
N LYS A 112 -8.96 11.71 3.38
CA LYS A 112 -9.88 12.83 3.69
C LYS A 112 -9.56 14.06 2.86
N GLY A 113 -8.27 14.37 2.71
CA GLY A 113 -7.86 15.46 1.84
C GLY A 113 -8.13 15.23 0.36
N PHE A 114 -7.96 14.01 -0.12
CA PHE A 114 -8.37 13.60 -1.46
C PHE A 114 -9.87 13.84 -1.66
N LEU A 115 -10.71 13.45 -0.71
CA LEU A 115 -12.17 13.69 -0.80
C LEU A 115 -12.54 15.17 -0.96
N GLU A 116 -11.77 16.06 -0.34
CA GLU A 116 -12.03 17.50 -0.34
C GLU A 116 -11.39 18.25 -1.51
N ARG A 117 -10.21 17.80 -1.96
CA ARG A 117 -9.31 18.59 -2.81
C ARG A 117 -8.89 17.91 -4.10
N ALA A 118 -9.16 16.61 -4.27
CA ALA A 118 -8.82 15.90 -5.49
C ALA A 118 -9.59 16.45 -6.70
N GLU A 119 -8.92 16.54 -7.83
CA GLU A 119 -9.50 16.97 -9.08
C GLU A 119 -10.32 15.85 -9.72
N ARG A 120 -11.07 16.19 -10.78
CA ARG A 120 -11.90 15.20 -11.48
C ARG A 120 -11.08 14.01 -12.00
N GLN A 121 -9.87 14.28 -12.52
CA GLN A 121 -9.01 13.25 -13.06
C GLN A 121 -8.55 12.27 -11.99
N ASP A 122 -8.16 12.77 -10.81
CA ASP A 122 -7.74 11.94 -9.67
C ASP A 122 -8.85 10.97 -9.24
N TRP A 123 -10.11 11.44 -9.24
CA TRP A 123 -11.29 10.62 -8.97
C TRP A 123 -11.53 9.55 -10.04
N ASP A 124 -11.39 9.92 -11.31
CA ASP A 124 -11.57 8.99 -12.42
C ASP A 124 -10.45 7.92 -12.42
N ASP A 125 -9.20 8.28 -12.10
CA ASP A 125 -8.07 7.36 -11.98
C ASP A 125 -8.24 6.40 -10.79
N PHE A 126 -8.66 6.91 -9.63
CA PHE A 126 -8.96 6.07 -8.47
C PHE A 126 -10.11 5.10 -8.75
N ALA A 127 -11.20 5.57 -9.38
CA ALA A 127 -12.32 4.72 -9.76
C ALA A 127 -11.91 3.66 -10.80
N HIS A 128 -11.07 4.03 -11.77
CA HIS A 128 -10.53 3.11 -12.77
C HIS A 128 -9.67 2.02 -12.11
N PHE A 129 -8.76 2.39 -11.21
CA PHE A 129 -7.96 1.46 -10.42
C PHE A 129 -8.85 0.47 -9.65
N CYS A 130 -9.85 1.00 -8.92
CA CYS A 130 -10.77 0.15 -8.15
C CYS A 130 -11.52 -0.83 -9.05
N GLN A 131 -11.95 -0.42 -10.23
CA GLN A 131 -12.62 -1.29 -11.19
C GLN A 131 -11.68 -2.34 -11.78
N GLU A 132 -10.49 -1.94 -12.21
CA GLU A 132 -9.50 -2.82 -12.84
C GLU A 132 -8.99 -3.89 -11.87
N LYS A 133 -8.82 -3.51 -10.60
CA LYS A 133 -8.26 -4.37 -9.54
C LYS A 133 -9.34 -5.05 -8.68
N ALA A 134 -10.63 -4.85 -8.96
CA ALA A 134 -11.75 -5.33 -8.15
C ALA A 134 -11.64 -6.83 -7.78
N TYR A 135 -11.12 -7.66 -8.70
CA TYR A 135 -11.02 -9.11 -8.53
C TYR A 135 -10.20 -9.55 -7.29
N TRP A 136 -9.28 -8.71 -6.80
CA TRP A 136 -8.54 -8.96 -5.57
C TRP A 136 -8.74 -7.87 -4.53
N LEU A 137 -8.91 -6.61 -4.99
CA LEU A 137 -8.97 -5.44 -4.12
C LEU A 137 -10.20 -5.46 -3.22
N ASP A 138 -11.36 -5.85 -3.75
CA ASP A 138 -12.62 -5.86 -2.98
C ASP A 138 -12.60 -6.87 -1.83
N ASP A 139 -11.96 -8.03 -2.03
CA ASP A 139 -11.81 -9.04 -0.99
C ASP A 139 -10.70 -8.66 -0.01
N PHE A 140 -9.59 -8.11 -0.49
CA PHE A 140 -8.49 -7.64 0.35
C PHE A 140 -8.95 -6.52 1.30
N ALA A 141 -9.62 -5.49 0.79
CA ALA A 141 -10.08 -4.37 1.60
C ALA A 141 -11.09 -4.81 2.67
N LEU A 142 -12.04 -5.70 2.33
CA LEU A 142 -12.95 -6.27 3.32
C LEU A 142 -12.22 -7.13 4.35
N PHE A 143 -11.25 -7.93 3.92
CA PHE A 143 -10.44 -8.76 4.81
C PHE A 143 -9.67 -7.91 5.82
N ILE A 144 -8.99 -6.85 5.39
CA ILE A 144 -8.25 -5.96 6.30
C ILE A 144 -9.22 -5.22 7.24
N ALA A 145 -10.35 -4.73 6.73
CA ALA A 145 -11.35 -4.08 7.58
C ALA A 145 -11.91 -5.02 8.66
N LEU A 146 -12.22 -6.27 8.32
CA LEU A 146 -12.64 -7.30 9.28
C LEU A 146 -11.51 -7.70 10.23
N ARG A 147 -10.27 -7.80 9.74
CA ARG A 147 -9.09 -8.07 10.56
C ARG A 147 -8.91 -7.02 11.66
N ASN A 148 -9.15 -5.74 11.35
CA ASN A 148 -9.12 -4.67 12.34
C ASN A 148 -10.25 -4.81 13.36
N VAL A 149 -11.48 -5.13 12.93
CA VAL A 149 -12.61 -5.40 13.83
C VAL A 149 -12.34 -6.58 14.78
N PHE A 150 -11.61 -7.60 14.31
CA PHE A 150 -11.29 -8.79 15.08
C PHE A 150 -9.89 -8.75 15.73
N ASN A 151 -9.36 -7.54 16.01
CA ASN A 151 -8.09 -7.34 16.73
C ASN A 151 -6.91 -8.12 16.13
N HIS A 152 -6.81 -8.14 14.81
CA HIS A 152 -5.74 -8.78 14.04
C HIS A 152 -5.62 -10.31 14.19
N GLN A 153 -6.65 -10.98 14.71
CA GLN A 153 -6.71 -12.44 14.76
C GLN A 153 -6.68 -13.06 13.37
N CYS A 154 -6.19 -14.31 13.28
CA CYS A 154 -6.21 -15.07 12.04
C CYS A 154 -7.65 -15.32 11.60
N TRP A 155 -7.91 -15.32 10.28
CA TRP A 155 -9.27 -15.42 9.75
C TRP A 155 -10.00 -16.71 10.14
N ASN A 156 -9.24 -17.79 10.36
CA ASN A 156 -9.77 -19.08 10.81
C ASN A 156 -10.25 -19.08 12.27
N GLN A 157 -10.02 -18.00 13.01
CA GLN A 157 -10.50 -17.78 14.38
C GLN A 157 -11.71 -16.82 14.42
N TRP A 158 -12.11 -16.25 13.28
CA TRP A 158 -13.24 -15.33 13.22
C TRP A 158 -14.57 -16.06 13.44
N PRO A 159 -15.65 -15.34 13.80
CA PRO A 159 -16.98 -15.93 13.88
C PRO A 159 -17.37 -16.64 12.57
N GLU A 160 -18.07 -17.77 12.69
CA GLU A 160 -18.37 -18.68 11.58
C GLU A 160 -18.90 -17.98 10.30
N PRO A 161 -19.82 -16.98 10.38
CA PRO A 161 -20.31 -16.32 9.19
C PRO A 161 -19.24 -15.56 8.37
N PHE A 162 -18.18 -15.08 9.03
CA PHE A 162 -17.08 -14.39 8.35
C PHE A 162 -16.00 -15.37 7.89
N LYS A 163 -15.71 -16.38 8.71
CA LYS A 163 -14.77 -17.46 8.38
C LYS A 163 -15.23 -18.26 7.15
N GLU A 164 -16.50 -18.63 7.09
CA GLU A 164 -17.12 -19.39 5.98
C GLU A 164 -17.64 -18.48 4.86
N ARG A 165 -17.39 -17.17 4.95
CA ARG A 165 -17.73 -16.17 3.93
C ARG A 165 -19.23 -16.16 3.55
N GLU A 166 -20.11 -16.24 4.55
CA GLU A 166 -21.55 -16.18 4.33
C GLU A 166 -21.97 -14.89 3.62
N SER A 167 -22.64 -15.02 2.47
CA SER A 167 -22.95 -13.89 1.57
C SER A 167 -23.75 -12.77 2.24
N LYS A 168 -24.62 -13.09 3.20
CA LYS A 168 -25.39 -12.11 3.97
C LYS A 168 -24.48 -11.33 4.92
N ALA A 169 -23.68 -12.03 5.72
CA ALA A 169 -22.76 -11.41 6.69
C ALA A 169 -21.72 -10.52 6.00
N LEU A 170 -21.15 -10.97 4.88
CA LEU A 170 -20.19 -10.17 4.11
C LEU A 170 -20.82 -8.90 3.53
N ARG A 171 -22.07 -8.97 3.04
CA ARG A 171 -22.77 -7.80 2.50
C ARG A 171 -23.06 -6.77 3.58
N GLU A 172 -23.54 -7.22 4.75
CA GLU A 172 -23.77 -6.35 5.91
C GLU A 172 -22.46 -5.72 6.40
N ALA A 173 -21.37 -6.49 6.42
CA ALA A 173 -20.05 -5.96 6.75
C ALA A 173 -19.55 -4.93 5.73
N ARG A 174 -19.70 -5.18 4.42
CA ARG A 174 -19.33 -4.21 3.37
C ARG A 174 -20.07 -2.88 3.55
N HIS A 175 -21.37 -2.93 3.85
CA HIS A 175 -22.14 -1.72 4.12
C HIS A 175 -21.67 -1.03 5.41
N ARG A 176 -21.48 -1.78 6.51
CA ARG A 176 -21.09 -1.22 7.81
C ARG A 176 -19.67 -0.64 7.82
N LEU A 177 -18.76 -1.24 7.04
CA LEU A 177 -17.34 -0.89 7.00
C LEU A 177 -16.96 -0.12 5.73
N SER A 178 -17.93 0.49 5.04
CA SER A 178 -17.71 1.12 3.73
C SER A 178 -16.58 2.14 3.76
N THR A 179 -16.56 3.04 4.73
CA THR A 179 -15.50 4.07 4.86
C THR A 179 -14.11 3.44 5.02
N ALA A 180 -13.96 2.46 5.92
CA ALA A 180 -12.68 1.79 6.12
C ALA A 180 -12.24 1.02 4.87
N ILE A 181 -13.19 0.38 4.17
CA ILE A 181 -12.90 -0.32 2.91
C ILE A 181 -12.40 0.66 1.85
N GLU A 182 -13.03 1.82 1.71
CA GLU A 182 -12.59 2.84 0.75
C GLU A 182 -11.23 3.44 1.12
N GLU A 183 -10.94 3.66 2.40
CA GLU A 183 -9.60 4.07 2.89
C GLU A 183 -8.53 3.05 2.51
N ILE A 184 -8.79 1.74 2.71
CA ILE A 184 -7.85 0.66 2.35
C ILE A 184 -7.69 0.56 0.82
N LYS A 185 -8.75 0.80 0.05
CA LYS A 185 -8.66 0.85 -1.41
C LYS A 185 -7.80 2.01 -1.88
N PHE A 186 -7.98 3.17 -1.27
CA PHE A 186 -7.16 4.36 -1.55
C PHE A 186 -5.69 4.12 -1.20
N GLU A 187 -5.41 3.48 -0.07
CA GLU A 187 -4.05 3.08 0.31
C GLU A 187 -3.37 2.21 -0.76
N GLN A 188 -4.10 1.27 -1.36
CA GLN A 188 -3.58 0.45 -2.45
C GLN A 188 -3.51 1.18 -3.80
N TYR A 189 -4.27 2.26 -3.98
CA TYR A 189 -4.20 3.11 -5.18
C TYR A 189 -2.97 4.01 -5.17
N VAL A 190 -2.61 4.55 -4.00
CA VAL A 190 -1.45 5.45 -3.86
C VAL A 190 -0.11 4.70 -3.72
N PHE A 191 -0.16 3.38 -3.53
CA PHE A 191 1.00 2.48 -3.61
C PHE A 191 1.29 2.10 -5.07
#